data_AF-A0A962VQ75-F1
#
_entry.id   AF-A0A962VQ75-F1
#
_cell.length_a   1.000
_cell.length_b   1.000
_cell.length_c   1.000
_cell.angle_alpha   90.00
_cell.angle_beta   90.00
_cell.angle_gamma   90.00
#
_symmetry.space_group_name_H-M   'P 1'
#
loop_
_entity.id
_entity.type
_entity.pdbx_description
1 polymer ?
#
loop_
_entity_poly.entity_id
_entity_poly.type
_entity_poly.pdbx_seq_one_letter_code
_entity_poly.pdbx_strand_id
1 'polypeptide(L)'
;GPGQGALTLGLLRRAGELDAIELDRDLLDPLKRRCASAGELHLHNADALKFDFRGLRDDDRQLRLVGNLPYNISTPLLFHLIEQADAITDMHFMLQKEVVDRMAASPGGKTYGRLSVMLQVSCAVTPLFDIGPESFDPPPKVDSSVVRLQPLIEPMVGSQHMTTFAALVSSAFAQRRKTLRNNLKGILDVDRIEALGIDPGCRTETLSVQDLIRLHDATLAAS
;
A
#
# COMPACT_ATOMS: atom_id res chain seq x y z
N GLY A 1 -5.69 8.09 -11.74
CA GLY A 1 -4.85 8.90 -12.64
C GLY A 1 -4.59 8.16 -13.94
N PRO A 2 -5.58 8.09 -14.85
CA PRO A 2 -5.37 7.60 -16.22
C PRO A 2 -4.40 8.48 -17.03
N GLY A 3 -4.18 9.74 -16.63
CA GLY A 3 -3.38 10.69 -17.39
C GLY A 3 -3.91 10.84 -18.80
N GLN A 4 -3.01 10.86 -19.79
CA GLN A 4 -3.40 10.91 -21.21
C GLN A 4 -3.83 9.55 -21.79
N GLY A 5 -3.98 8.50 -20.97
CA GLY A 5 -4.52 7.20 -21.38
C GLY A 5 -3.49 6.18 -21.86
N ALA A 6 -2.23 6.30 -21.43
CA ALA A 6 -1.14 5.40 -21.83
C ALA A 6 -1.44 3.93 -21.49
N LEU A 7 -1.92 3.66 -20.26
CA LEU A 7 -2.39 2.34 -19.85
C LEU A 7 -3.87 2.11 -20.21
N THR A 8 -4.69 3.15 -20.04
CA THR A 8 -6.15 3.12 -20.18
C THR A 8 -6.58 2.52 -21.52
N LEU A 9 -5.96 2.93 -22.62
CA LEU A 9 -6.34 2.44 -23.95
C LEU A 9 -6.11 0.94 -24.13
N GLY A 10 -4.97 0.43 -23.63
CA GLY A 10 -4.62 -0.98 -23.71
C GLY A 10 -5.50 -1.86 -22.81
N LEU A 11 -5.80 -1.36 -21.61
CA LEU A 11 -6.70 -2.03 -20.66
C LEU A 11 -8.12 -2.06 -21.19
N LEU A 12 -8.63 -0.92 -21.67
CA LEU A 12 -10.01 -0.80 -22.13
C LEU A 12 -10.30 -1.72 -23.33
N ARG A 13 -9.35 -1.83 -24.29
CA ARG A 13 -9.48 -2.79 -25.40
C ARG A 13 -9.59 -4.26 -24.97
N ARG A 14 -9.06 -4.60 -23.79
CA ARG A 14 -9.07 -5.97 -23.25
C ARG A 14 -10.26 -6.21 -22.33
N ALA A 15 -10.62 -5.21 -21.52
CA ALA A 15 -11.69 -5.31 -20.53
C ALA A 15 -13.08 -5.00 -21.11
N GLY A 16 -13.15 -4.21 -22.19
CA GLY A 16 -14.40 -3.72 -22.79
C GLY A 16 -14.98 -2.52 -22.06
N GLU A 17 -14.83 -2.47 -20.73
CA GLU A 17 -15.33 -1.41 -19.85
C GLU A 17 -14.28 -1.09 -18.76
N LEU A 18 -14.21 0.18 -18.33
CA LEU A 18 -13.25 0.62 -17.32
C LEU A 18 -13.73 1.89 -16.59
N ASP A 19 -13.63 1.88 -15.27
CA ASP A 19 -13.66 3.09 -14.44
C ASP A 19 -12.30 3.76 -14.34
N ALA A 20 -12.26 5.08 -14.51
CA ALA A 20 -11.06 5.87 -14.34
C ALA A 20 -11.30 7.08 -13.44
N ILE A 21 -10.55 7.15 -12.34
CA ILE A 21 -10.56 8.26 -11.40
C ILE A 21 -9.46 9.25 -11.77
N GLU A 22 -9.82 10.51 -12.04
CA GLU A 22 -8.90 11.59 -12.40
C GLU A 22 -9.27 12.90 -11.73
N LEU A 23 -8.29 13.58 -11.13
CA LEU A 23 -8.52 14.86 -10.45
C LEU A 23 -8.50 16.03 -11.43
N ASP A 24 -7.60 15.97 -12.42
CA ASP A 24 -7.44 17.02 -13.41
C ASP A 24 -8.56 16.98 -14.46
N ARG A 25 -9.40 18.01 -14.43
CA ARG A 25 -10.55 18.15 -15.33
C ARG A 25 -10.15 18.32 -16.78
N ASP A 26 -8.99 18.93 -17.04
CA ASP A 26 -8.54 19.24 -18.40
C ASP A 26 -8.14 17.96 -19.16
N LEU A 27 -7.90 16.85 -18.45
CA LEU A 27 -7.57 15.56 -19.03
C LEU A 27 -8.79 14.73 -19.44
N LEU A 28 -9.99 15.03 -18.91
CA LEU A 28 -11.17 14.17 -19.05
C LEU A 28 -11.67 14.09 -20.50
N ASP A 29 -11.94 15.24 -21.12
CA ASP A 29 -12.46 15.30 -22.50
C ASP A 29 -11.47 14.75 -23.53
N PRO A 30 -10.16 15.11 -23.50
CA PRO A 30 -9.15 14.47 -24.35
C PRO A 30 -9.09 12.95 -24.17
N LEU A 31 -9.11 12.47 -22.92
CA LEU A 31 -9.04 11.04 -22.63
C LEU A 31 -10.27 10.29 -23.15
N LYS A 32 -11.47 10.83 -22.93
CA LYS A 32 -12.73 10.26 -23.43
C LYS A 32 -12.70 10.12 -24.96
N ARG A 33 -12.29 11.17 -25.67
CA ARG A 33 -12.15 11.13 -27.14
C ARG A 33 -11.12 10.10 -27.60
N ARG A 34 -9.97 10.03 -26.93
CA ARG A 34 -8.90 9.07 -27.26
C ARG A 34 -9.35 7.62 -27.08
N CYS A 35 -10.20 7.36 -26.09
CA CYS A 35 -10.66 6.01 -25.74
C CYS A 35 -11.97 5.61 -26.41
N ALA A 36 -12.63 6.51 -27.16
CA ALA A 36 -13.98 6.31 -27.69
C ALA A 36 -14.14 5.05 -28.58
N SER A 37 -13.08 4.60 -29.24
CA SER A 37 -13.09 3.39 -30.08
C SER A 37 -12.54 2.14 -29.39
N ALA A 38 -12.12 2.25 -28.13
CA ALA A 38 -11.48 1.15 -27.41
C ALA A 38 -12.44 0.39 -26.47
N GLY A 39 -13.54 1.02 -26.05
CA GLY A 39 -14.53 0.43 -25.15
C GLY A 39 -15.30 1.52 -24.39
N GLU A 40 -16.00 1.11 -23.34
CA GLU A 40 -16.77 1.98 -22.46
C GLU A 40 -15.92 2.51 -21.30
N LEU A 41 -15.67 3.82 -21.28
CA LEU A 41 -14.86 4.47 -20.24
C LEU A 41 -15.76 5.32 -19.34
N HIS A 42 -15.86 4.94 -18.07
CA HIS A 42 -16.55 5.72 -17.04
C HIS A 42 -15.53 6.61 -16.32
N LEU A 43 -15.72 7.94 -16.44
CA LEU A 43 -14.79 8.92 -15.88
C LEU A 43 -15.33 9.54 -14.60
N HIS A 44 -14.57 9.37 -13.53
CA HIS A 44 -14.87 9.94 -12.21
C HIS A 44 -13.92 11.11 -11.96
N ASN A 45 -14.43 12.34 -11.99
CA ASN A 45 -13.64 13.50 -11.64
C ASN A 45 -13.57 13.66 -10.11
N ALA A 46 -12.60 13.02 -9.48
CA ALA A 46 -12.51 12.97 -8.04
C ALA A 46 -11.06 12.84 -7.53
N ASP A 47 -10.87 13.23 -6.27
CA ASP A 47 -9.66 12.95 -5.52
C ASP A 47 -9.67 11.47 -5.09
N ALA A 48 -8.71 10.68 -5.59
CA ALA A 48 -8.59 9.27 -5.27
C ALA A 48 -8.38 9.01 -3.76
N LEU A 49 -7.83 9.97 -3.01
CA LEU A 49 -7.67 9.84 -1.55
C LEU A 49 -8.99 9.93 -0.77
N LYS A 50 -10.07 10.35 -1.44
CA LYS A 50 -11.40 10.51 -0.84
C LYS A 50 -12.46 9.69 -1.57
N PHE A 51 -12.05 8.96 -2.59
CA PHE A 51 -12.95 8.22 -3.45
C PHE A 51 -13.44 6.96 -2.74
N ASP A 52 -14.74 6.69 -2.83
CA ASP A 52 -15.34 5.46 -2.32
C ASP A 52 -15.23 4.37 -3.38
N PHE A 53 -14.21 3.54 -3.26
CA PHE A 53 -13.99 2.41 -4.17
C PHE A 53 -15.01 1.31 -3.91
N ARG A 54 -15.53 1.15 -2.69
CA ARG A 54 -16.62 0.20 -2.44
C ARG A 54 -17.87 0.56 -3.23
N GLY A 55 -18.12 1.86 -3.40
CA GLY A 55 -19.25 2.35 -4.20
C GLY A 55 -19.19 2.00 -5.70
N LEU A 56 -18.03 1.58 -6.24
CA LEU A 56 -17.91 1.09 -7.62
C LEU A 56 -18.18 -0.40 -7.76
N ARG A 57 -18.28 -1.14 -6.65
CA ARG A 57 -18.52 -2.57 -6.69
C ARG A 57 -20.01 -2.83 -6.95
N ASP A 58 -20.28 -3.61 -8.00
CA ASP A 58 -21.54 -4.36 -8.10
C ASP A 58 -21.47 -5.61 -7.21
N ASP A 59 -22.59 -6.03 -6.63
CA ASP A 59 -22.64 -7.05 -5.55
C ASP A 59 -21.81 -8.32 -5.82
N ASP A 60 -21.70 -8.73 -7.10
CA ASP A 60 -21.01 -9.95 -7.54
C ASP A 60 -19.55 -9.76 -8.01
N ARG A 61 -19.00 -8.54 -8.07
CA ARG A 61 -17.68 -8.28 -8.69
C ARG A 61 -16.74 -7.45 -7.83
N GLN A 62 -15.70 -8.08 -7.31
CA GLN A 62 -14.58 -7.34 -6.74
C GLN A 62 -13.77 -6.61 -7.83
N LEU A 63 -13.18 -5.49 -7.44
CA LEU A 63 -12.44 -4.59 -8.30
C LEU A 63 -11.00 -5.06 -8.52
N ARG A 64 -10.45 -4.78 -9.71
CA ARG A 64 -9.01 -4.87 -9.97
C ARG A 64 -8.50 -3.47 -10.26
N LEU A 65 -7.63 -2.98 -9.39
CA LEU A 65 -7.16 -1.60 -9.49
C LEU A 65 -5.83 -1.55 -10.24
N VAL A 66 -5.71 -0.61 -11.17
CA VAL A 66 -4.48 -0.36 -11.91
C VAL A 66 -4.19 1.14 -11.89
N GLY A 67 -2.93 1.53 -11.71
CA GLY A 67 -2.59 2.95 -11.76
C GLY A 67 -1.10 3.25 -11.79
N ASN A 68 -0.78 4.42 -12.34
CA ASN A 68 0.50 5.08 -12.12
C ASN A 68 0.30 6.12 -11.01
N LEU A 69 0.81 5.86 -9.81
CA LEU A 69 0.48 6.68 -8.65
C LEU A 69 1.49 7.84 -8.49
N PRO A 70 1.02 9.09 -8.31
CA PRO A 70 1.91 10.19 -7.99
C PRO A 70 2.64 9.93 -6.66
N TYR A 71 3.94 10.19 -6.64
CA TYR A 71 4.81 9.76 -5.54
C TYR A 71 4.44 10.38 -4.20
N ASN A 72 3.97 11.64 -4.21
CA ASN A 72 3.57 12.39 -3.02
C ASN A 72 2.30 11.86 -2.34
N ILE A 73 1.42 11.17 -3.08
CA ILE A 73 0.17 10.62 -2.52
C ILE A 73 0.14 9.09 -2.47
N SER A 74 1.16 8.42 -2.99
CA SER A 74 1.21 6.96 -3.11
C SER A 74 0.94 6.23 -1.79
N THR A 75 1.65 6.58 -0.72
CA THR A 75 1.50 5.94 0.59
C THR A 75 0.11 6.16 1.22
N PRO A 76 -0.40 7.40 1.36
CA PRO A 76 -1.75 7.59 1.91
C PRO A 76 -2.84 6.94 1.04
N LEU A 77 -2.68 6.91 -0.29
CA LEU A 77 -3.61 6.21 -1.17
C LEU A 77 -3.59 4.69 -0.96
N LEU A 78 -2.42 4.08 -0.79
CA LEU A 78 -2.34 2.64 -0.49
C LEU A 78 -3.09 2.28 0.80
N PHE A 79 -2.97 3.10 1.85
CA PHE A 79 -3.72 2.86 3.09
C PHE A 79 -5.22 3.07 2.92
N HIS A 80 -5.64 4.12 2.21
CA HIS A 80 -7.04 4.35 1.85
C HIS A 80 -7.65 3.18 1.06
N LEU A 81 -6.87 2.54 0.18
CA LEU A 81 -7.31 1.36 -0.57
C LEU A 81 -7.38 0.10 0.31
N ILE A 82 -6.42 -0.08 1.23
CA ILE A 82 -6.43 -1.20 2.18
C ILE A 82 -7.65 -1.13 3.11
N GLU A 83 -8.05 0.07 3.51
CA GLU A 83 -9.28 0.29 4.27
C GLU A 83 -10.54 -0.12 3.51
N GLN A 84 -10.44 -0.37 2.20
CA GLN A 84 -11.52 -0.78 1.28
C GLN A 84 -11.25 -2.14 0.63
N ALA A 85 -10.36 -2.95 1.22
CA ALA A 85 -9.84 -4.18 0.63
C ALA A 85 -10.90 -5.27 0.37
N ASP A 86 -12.02 -5.26 1.09
CA ASP A 86 -13.16 -6.18 0.87
C ASP A 86 -13.80 -6.03 -0.52
N ALA A 87 -13.66 -4.86 -1.15
CA ALA A 87 -14.11 -4.61 -2.51
C ALA A 87 -13.05 -4.91 -3.57
N ILE A 88 -11.83 -5.32 -3.20
CA ILE A 88 -10.67 -5.35 -4.11
C ILE A 88 -10.09 -6.77 -4.21
N THR A 89 -9.98 -7.27 -5.44
CA THR A 89 -9.30 -8.54 -5.76
C THR A 89 -7.78 -8.36 -5.69
N ASP A 90 -7.27 -7.38 -6.42
CA ASP A 90 -5.85 -7.05 -6.48
C ASP A 90 -5.61 -5.62 -6.97
N MET A 91 -4.40 -5.14 -6.72
CA MET A 91 -3.95 -3.80 -7.07
C MET A 91 -2.61 -3.89 -7.79
N HIS A 92 -2.49 -3.21 -8.93
CA HIS A 92 -1.29 -3.16 -9.74
C HIS A 92 -0.86 -1.71 -9.92
N PHE A 93 0.20 -1.32 -9.22
CA PHE A 93 0.66 0.06 -9.22
C PHE A 93 2.08 0.20 -9.72
N MET A 94 2.29 1.23 -10.53
CA MET A 94 3.61 1.76 -10.82
C MET A 94 3.95 2.83 -9.79
N LEU A 95 5.12 2.67 -9.18
CA LEU A 95 5.66 3.51 -8.11
C LEU A 95 7.17 3.68 -8.31
N GLN A 96 7.81 4.58 -7.56
CA GLN A 96 9.28 4.60 -7.50
C GLN A 96 9.82 3.26 -7.01
N LYS A 97 10.92 2.82 -7.60
CA LYS A 97 11.55 1.54 -7.25
C LYS A 97 11.86 1.42 -5.76
N GLU A 98 12.42 2.47 -5.13
CA GLU A 98 12.72 2.48 -3.70
C GLU A 98 11.46 2.24 -2.84
N VAL A 99 10.31 2.78 -3.26
CA VAL A 99 9.05 2.58 -2.55
C VAL A 99 8.63 1.12 -2.64
N VAL A 100 8.66 0.52 -3.84
CA VAL A 100 8.35 -0.91 -4.04
C VAL A 100 9.29 -1.81 -3.23
N ASP A 101 10.59 -1.52 -3.25
CA ASP A 101 11.60 -2.25 -2.49
C ASP A 101 11.35 -2.19 -0.97
N ARG A 102 10.84 -1.05 -0.46
CA ARG A 102 10.42 -0.90 0.94
C ARG A 102 9.13 -1.66 1.23
N MET A 103 8.15 -1.66 0.33
CA MET A 103 6.89 -2.38 0.51
C MET A 103 7.11 -3.89 0.62
N ALA A 104 7.99 -4.44 -0.23
CA ALA A 104 8.30 -5.87 -0.31
C ALA A 104 9.48 -6.30 0.60
N ALA A 105 10.04 -5.38 1.38
CA ALA A 105 11.21 -5.67 2.21
C ALA A 105 10.92 -6.77 3.23
N SER A 106 11.89 -7.68 3.41
CA SER A 106 11.88 -8.67 4.50
C SER A 106 12.59 -8.13 5.75
N PRO A 107 12.29 -8.66 6.94
CA PRO A 107 12.98 -8.30 8.19
C PRO A 107 14.51 -8.38 8.08
N GLY A 108 15.19 -7.51 8.81
CA GLY A 108 16.65 -7.38 8.89
C GLY A 108 17.26 -6.48 7.81
N GLY A 109 16.52 -6.15 6.75
CA GLY A 109 16.99 -5.32 5.65
C GLY A 109 16.98 -3.81 5.94
N LYS A 110 17.82 -3.05 5.21
CA LYS A 110 17.84 -1.57 5.30
C LYS A 110 16.53 -0.90 4.82
N THR A 111 15.81 -1.55 3.92
CA THR A 111 14.54 -1.05 3.36
C THR A 111 13.32 -1.42 4.22
N TYR A 112 13.46 -2.39 5.13
CA TYR A 112 12.38 -2.82 6.02
C TYR A 112 12.04 -1.75 7.05
N GLY A 113 10.74 -1.50 7.22
CA GLY A 113 10.27 -0.49 8.15
C GLY A 113 8.75 -0.46 8.27
N ARG A 114 8.23 0.67 8.78
CA ARG A 114 6.79 0.88 8.98
C ARG A 114 5.95 0.57 7.74
N LEU A 115 6.38 1.02 6.56
CA LEU A 115 5.63 0.78 5.32
C LEU A 115 5.53 -0.72 5.00
N SER A 116 6.63 -1.46 5.15
CA SER A 116 6.68 -2.91 4.94
C SER A 116 5.67 -3.61 5.84
N VAL A 117 5.76 -3.35 7.15
CA VAL A 117 4.90 -3.98 8.16
C VAL A 117 3.43 -3.67 7.91
N MET A 118 3.09 -2.39 7.76
CA MET A 118 1.70 -1.96 7.66
C MET A 118 1.02 -2.42 6.37
N LEU A 119 1.77 -2.69 5.31
CA LEU A 119 1.21 -3.31 4.10
C LEU A 119 1.13 -4.83 4.21
N GLN A 120 2.17 -5.48 4.75
CA GLN A 120 2.27 -6.94 4.80
C GLN A 120 1.28 -7.58 5.77
N VAL A 121 0.78 -6.84 6.78
CA VAL A 121 -0.33 -7.32 7.64
C VAL A 121 -1.66 -7.43 6.90
N SER A 122 -1.83 -6.71 5.80
CA SER A 122 -3.10 -6.62 5.06
C SER A 122 -3.04 -7.20 3.66
N CYS A 123 -1.84 -7.25 3.05
CA CYS A 123 -1.65 -7.64 1.65
C CYS A 123 -0.42 -8.51 1.46
N ALA A 124 -0.52 -9.48 0.54
CA ALA A 124 0.65 -10.04 -0.12
C ALA A 124 1.23 -9.01 -1.11
N VAL A 125 2.50 -8.63 -0.92
CA VAL A 125 3.20 -7.66 -1.77
C VAL A 125 4.16 -8.39 -2.69
N THR A 126 4.01 -8.23 -4.00
CA THR A 126 4.84 -8.88 -5.02
C THR A 126 5.38 -7.84 -6.01
N PRO A 127 6.68 -7.48 -5.95
CA PRO A 127 7.34 -6.75 -7.03
C PRO A 127 7.26 -7.57 -8.33
N LEU A 128 6.96 -6.92 -9.45
CA LEU A 128 6.80 -7.59 -10.74
C LEU A 128 7.99 -7.33 -11.67
N PHE A 129 8.22 -6.07 -12.04
CA PHE A 129 9.32 -5.67 -12.92
C PHE A 129 9.63 -4.18 -12.79
N ASP A 130 10.88 -3.83 -13.09
CA ASP A 130 11.38 -2.45 -13.08
C ASP A 130 11.18 -1.77 -14.45
N ILE A 131 11.03 -0.45 -14.43
CA ILE A 131 10.82 0.39 -15.61
C ILE A 131 11.81 1.56 -15.53
N GLY A 132 12.65 1.69 -16.57
CA GLY A 132 13.63 2.76 -16.67
C GLY A 132 13.01 4.13 -16.98
N PRO A 133 13.68 5.24 -16.61
CA PRO A 133 13.19 6.60 -16.83
C PRO A 133 12.89 6.97 -18.28
N GLU A 134 13.56 6.33 -19.23
CA GLU A 134 13.37 6.51 -20.67
C GLU A 134 11.97 6.13 -21.16
N SER A 135 11.19 5.43 -20.34
CA SER A 135 9.80 5.04 -20.63
C SER A 135 8.78 6.17 -20.36
N PHE A 136 9.23 7.34 -19.92
CA PHE A 136 8.38 8.44 -19.48
C PHE A 136 8.70 9.76 -20.19
N ASP A 137 7.68 10.61 -20.33
CA ASP A 137 7.81 11.97 -20.84
C ASP A 137 7.06 12.96 -19.92
N PRO A 138 7.77 13.87 -19.20
CA PRO A 138 9.23 13.93 -19.08
C PRO A 138 9.80 12.76 -18.24
N PRO A 139 11.09 12.40 -18.43
CA PRO A 139 11.70 11.30 -17.70
C PRO A 139 11.86 11.63 -16.20
N PRO A 140 11.51 10.70 -15.28
CA PRO A 140 11.78 10.86 -13.85
C PRO A 140 13.30 10.78 -13.57
N LYS A 141 13.70 11.20 -12.38
CA LYS A 141 15.11 11.12 -11.93
C LYS A 141 15.52 9.76 -11.38
N VAL A 142 14.55 8.86 -11.20
CA VAL A 142 14.71 7.57 -10.52
C VAL A 142 13.91 6.52 -11.26
N ASP A 143 14.34 5.26 -11.11
CA ASP A 143 13.63 4.11 -11.67
C ASP A 143 12.25 3.95 -11.04
N SER A 144 11.33 3.42 -11.85
CA SER A 144 10.02 2.97 -11.40
C SER A 144 9.97 1.46 -11.32
N SER A 145 9.00 0.92 -10.60
CA SER A 145 8.75 -0.52 -10.54
C SER A 145 7.25 -0.76 -10.42
N VAL A 146 6.78 -1.84 -11.04
CA VAL A 146 5.40 -2.30 -10.93
C VAL A 146 5.31 -3.30 -9.78
N VAL A 147 4.35 -3.07 -8.88
CA VAL A 147 4.06 -3.94 -7.75
C VAL A 147 2.61 -4.41 -7.80
N ARG A 148 2.41 -5.68 -7.47
CA ARG A 148 1.10 -6.24 -7.16
C ARG A 148 0.89 -6.27 -5.65
N LEU A 149 -0.23 -5.74 -5.19
CA LEU A 149 -0.74 -5.96 -3.84
C LEU A 149 -2.02 -6.77 -3.94
N GLN A 150 -2.07 -7.88 -3.23
CA GLN A 150 -3.26 -8.72 -3.14
C GLN A 150 -3.72 -8.73 -1.68
N PRO A 151 -4.91 -8.19 -1.35
CA PRO A 151 -5.46 -8.31 -0.01
C PRO A 151 -5.45 -9.75 0.49
N LEU A 152 -5.10 -9.92 1.76
CA LEU A 152 -5.21 -11.21 2.43
C LEU A 152 -6.68 -11.54 2.66
N ILE A 153 -7.05 -12.81 2.45
CA ILE A 153 -8.42 -13.30 2.75
C ILE A 153 -8.73 -13.08 4.23
N GLU A 154 -7.75 -13.37 5.09
CA GLU A 154 -7.77 -13.09 6.52
C GLU A 154 -6.60 -12.16 6.84
N PRO A 155 -6.85 -10.87 7.12
CA PRO A 155 -5.81 -9.95 7.57
C PRO A 155 -5.16 -10.45 8.86
N MET A 156 -3.85 -10.25 8.99
CA MET A 156 -3.10 -10.69 10.18
C MET A 156 -3.48 -9.89 11.43
N VAL A 157 -4.08 -8.70 11.24
CA VAL A 157 -4.56 -7.81 12.30
C VAL A 157 -6.00 -7.41 11.97
N GLY A 158 -6.92 -7.65 12.90
CA GLY A 158 -8.33 -7.26 12.76
C GLY A 158 -8.50 -5.74 12.66
N SER A 159 -9.52 -5.29 11.93
CA SER A 159 -9.77 -3.86 11.67
C SER A 159 -9.93 -3.03 12.96
N GLN A 160 -10.52 -3.62 14.01
CA GLN A 160 -10.69 -2.99 15.31
C GLN A 160 -9.37 -2.70 16.05
N HIS A 161 -8.27 -3.38 15.67
CA HIS A 161 -6.95 -3.23 16.27
C HIS A 161 -5.95 -2.52 15.36
N MET A 162 -6.32 -2.23 14.10
CA MET A 162 -5.38 -1.65 13.13
C MET A 162 -4.80 -0.31 13.59
N THR A 163 -5.62 0.54 14.23
CA THR A 163 -5.17 1.85 14.75
C THR A 163 -4.14 1.71 15.87
N THR A 164 -4.39 0.82 16.84
CA THR A 164 -3.46 0.59 17.96
C THR A 164 -2.19 -0.12 17.50
N PHE A 165 -2.32 -1.06 16.55
CA PHE A 165 -1.19 -1.71 15.90
C PHE A 165 -0.31 -0.71 15.15
N ALA A 166 -0.91 0.17 14.34
CA ALA A 166 -0.18 1.23 13.63
C ALA A 166 0.58 2.16 14.60
N ALA A 167 -0.03 2.49 15.74
CA ALA A 167 0.61 3.28 16.79
C ALA A 167 1.82 2.56 17.40
N LEU A 168 1.70 1.26 17.71
CA LEU A 168 2.81 0.46 18.20
C LEU A 168 3.94 0.37 17.17
N VAL A 169 3.64 0.04 15.92
CA VAL A 169 4.64 -0.03 14.84
C VAL A 169 5.33 1.33 14.65
N SER A 170 4.58 2.44 14.70
CA SER A 170 5.14 3.79 14.61
C SER A 170 6.13 4.07 15.76
N SER A 171 5.76 3.72 16.99
CA SER A 171 6.64 3.86 18.15
C SER A 171 7.88 2.95 18.04
N ALA A 172 7.69 1.70 17.63
CA ALA A 172 8.77 0.72 17.48
C ALA A 172 9.81 1.18 16.43
N PHE A 173 9.40 1.83 15.35
CA PHE A 173 10.29 2.34 14.30
C PHE A 173 10.72 3.81 14.49
N ALA A 174 10.33 4.48 15.58
CA ALA A 174 10.57 5.92 15.77
C ALA A 174 12.05 6.30 15.75
N GLN A 175 12.92 5.53 16.43
CA GLN A 175 14.37 5.74 16.41
C GLN A 175 15.09 4.49 15.92
N ARG A 176 15.37 4.45 14.62
CA ARG A 176 15.99 3.30 13.92
C ARG A 176 17.27 2.75 14.57
N ARG A 177 18.09 3.63 15.16
CA ARG A 177 19.37 3.25 15.79
C ARG A 177 19.22 2.78 17.24
N LYS A 178 18.05 2.92 17.86
CA LYS A 178 17.79 2.49 19.23
C LYS A 178 17.30 1.04 19.26
N THR A 179 17.53 0.41 20.41
CA THR A 179 17.01 -0.92 20.72
C THR A 179 15.49 -0.90 20.94
N LEU A 180 14.85 -2.04 20.81
CA LEU A 180 13.40 -2.22 20.97
C LEU A 180 12.90 -1.66 22.30
N ARG A 181 13.55 -2.02 23.42
CA ARG A 181 13.20 -1.50 24.77
C ARG A 181 13.23 0.02 24.89
N ASN A 182 14.08 0.69 24.11
CA ASN A 182 14.18 2.15 24.14
C ASN A 182 13.06 2.78 23.32
N ASN A 183 12.68 2.17 22.19
CA ASN A 183 11.59 2.64 21.35
C ASN A 183 10.21 2.37 21.97
N LEU A 184 10.05 1.28 22.71
CA LEU A 184 8.80 0.90 23.37
C LEU A 184 8.73 1.29 24.86
N LYS A 185 9.65 2.16 25.32
CA LYS A 185 9.66 2.62 26.70
C LYS A 185 8.34 3.31 27.05
N GLY A 186 7.67 2.84 28.11
CA GLY A 186 6.37 3.37 28.54
C GLY A 186 5.17 2.80 27.78
N ILE A 187 5.40 1.91 26.80
CA ILE A 187 4.37 1.17 26.07
C ILE A 187 4.39 -0.30 26.48
N LEU A 188 5.59 -0.91 26.48
CA LEU A 188 5.79 -2.29 26.88
C LEU A 188 7.09 -2.40 27.69
N ASP A 189 7.02 -3.04 28.86
CA ASP A 189 8.17 -3.25 29.72
C ASP A 189 9.09 -4.38 29.19
N VAL A 190 10.29 -4.46 29.74
CA VAL A 190 11.31 -5.42 29.32
C VAL A 190 10.85 -6.86 29.59
N ASP A 191 10.30 -7.10 30.78
CA ASP A 191 9.88 -8.44 31.22
C ASP A 191 8.82 -9.03 30.29
N ARG A 192 7.88 -8.23 29.78
CA ARG A 192 6.86 -8.69 28.84
C ARG A 192 7.42 -8.91 27.44
N ILE A 193 8.39 -8.11 27.00
CA ILE A 193 9.10 -8.36 25.73
C ILE A 193 9.83 -9.71 25.80
N GLU A 194 10.53 -9.97 26.91
CA GLU A 194 11.26 -11.22 27.13
C GLU A 194 10.32 -12.43 27.25
N ALA A 195 9.15 -12.26 27.89
CA ALA A 195 8.13 -13.31 27.98
C ALA A 195 7.59 -13.76 26.61
N LEU A 196 7.69 -12.92 25.57
CA LEU A 196 7.36 -13.27 24.18
C LEU A 196 8.51 -13.99 23.45
N GLY A 197 9.65 -14.18 24.11
CA GLY A 197 10.88 -14.73 23.50
C GLY A 197 11.58 -13.75 22.55
N ILE A 198 11.38 -12.45 22.74
CA ILE A 198 12.00 -11.40 21.92
C ILE A 198 13.14 -10.75 22.72
N ASP A 199 14.30 -10.55 22.10
CA ASP A 199 15.42 -9.83 22.71
C ASP A 199 15.10 -8.31 22.79
N PRO A 200 14.96 -7.70 23.98
CA PRO A 200 14.69 -6.27 24.13
C PRO A 200 15.85 -5.37 23.64
N GLY A 201 17.04 -5.94 23.51
CA GLY A 201 18.25 -5.33 22.95
C GLY A 201 18.28 -5.30 21.42
N CYS A 202 17.42 -6.04 20.74
CA CYS A 202 17.39 -6.07 19.28
C CYS A 202 16.94 -4.72 18.70
N ARG A 203 17.15 -4.53 17.39
CA ARG A 203 16.55 -3.40 16.67
C ARG A 203 15.23 -3.82 16.08
N THR A 204 14.25 -2.93 16.05
CA THR A 204 12.92 -3.22 15.49
C THR A 204 12.96 -3.74 14.06
N GLU A 205 13.91 -3.26 13.25
CA GLU A 205 14.07 -3.70 11.86
C GLU A 205 14.43 -5.19 11.72
N THR A 206 14.88 -5.87 12.78
CA THR A 206 15.13 -7.33 12.75
C THR A 206 13.90 -8.17 13.07
N LEU A 207 12.80 -7.55 13.51
CA LEU A 207 11.58 -8.25 13.92
C LEU A 207 10.69 -8.57 12.72
N SER A 208 10.11 -9.77 12.73
CA SER A 208 9.08 -10.15 11.77
C SER A 208 7.78 -9.39 12.02
N VAL A 209 6.90 -9.41 11.02
CA VAL A 209 5.52 -8.90 11.18
C VAL A 209 4.81 -9.61 12.33
N GLN A 210 5.00 -10.93 12.45
CA GLN A 210 4.41 -11.72 13.53
C GLN A 210 4.94 -11.32 14.92
N ASP A 211 6.22 -10.97 15.04
CA ASP A 211 6.79 -10.47 16.30
C ASP A 211 6.15 -9.15 16.73
N LEU A 212 5.92 -8.25 15.77
CA LEU A 212 5.26 -6.97 16.03
C LEU A 212 3.79 -7.15 16.42
N ILE A 213 3.10 -8.14 15.83
CA ILE A 213 1.73 -8.51 16.25
C ILE A 213 1.75 -9.03 17.69
N ARG A 214 2.66 -9.95 18.03
CA ARG A 214 2.79 -10.48 19.40
C ARG A 214 3.08 -9.36 20.43
N LEU A 215 3.92 -8.39 20.07
CA LEU A 215 4.18 -7.21 20.90
C LEU A 215 2.93 -6.35 21.08
N HIS A 216 2.16 -6.14 20.01
CA HIS A 216 0.89 -5.41 20.07
C HIS A 216 -0.12 -6.13 20.97
N ASP A 217 -0.31 -7.43 20.79
CA ASP A 217 -1.30 -8.20 21.56
C ASP A 217 -0.96 -8.21 23.06
N ALA A 218 0.34 -8.23 23.39
CA ALA A 218 0.77 -8.01 24.76
C ALA A 218 0.32 -6.63 25.28
N THR A 219 0.39 -5.54 24.51
CA THR A 219 -0.11 -4.25 25.00
C THR A 219 -1.60 -4.26 25.36
N LEU A 220 -2.42 -5.04 24.64
CA LEU A 220 -3.86 -5.17 24.90
C LEU A 220 -4.16 -5.96 26.18
N ALA A 221 -3.39 -7.02 26.47
CA ALA A 221 -3.59 -7.86 27.66
C ALA A 221 -3.29 -7.18 29.01
N ALA A 222 -2.73 -5.95 28.99
CA ALA A 222 -2.48 -5.15 30.19
C ALA A 222 -3.50 -4.02 30.41
N SER A 223 -4.50 -3.90 29.52
CA SER A 223 -5.62 -2.97 29.64
C SER A 223 -6.84 -3.68 30.22
#